data_AF-A0A679FJY8-F1
#
_entry.id   AF-A0A679FJY8-F1
#
_cell.length_a   1.000
_cell.length_b   1.000
_cell.length_c   1.000
_cell.angle_alpha   90.00
_cell.angle_beta   90.00
_cell.angle_gamma   90.00
#
_symmetry.space_group_name_H-M   'P 1'
#
loop_
_entity.id
_entity.type
_entity.pdbx_description
1 polymer ?
#
loop_
_entity_poly.entity_id
_entity_poly.type
_entity_poly.pdbx_seq_one_letter_code
_entity_poly.pdbx_strand_id
1 'polypeptide(L)' 'MNCSRKAICEAETLRGFHALYKRNAGDFADLRFSPLLAPDVSRVAPAFVALVEFDPLLDEGLAYAQKLEAAGAPVTFRNL' A
#
# COMPACT_ATOMS: atom_id res chain seq x y z
N MET A 1 31.48 6.63 12.67
CA MET A 1 30.59 5.51 12.32
C MET A 1 29.21 6.09 12.01
N ASN A 2 29.05 6.68 10.81
CA ASN A 2 27.78 7.27 10.37
C ASN A 2 26.98 6.21 9.61
N CYS A 3 26.01 5.63 10.29
CA CYS A 3 25.06 4.71 9.69
C CYS A 3 24.03 5.55 8.91
N SER A 4 24.32 5.85 7.65
CA SER A 4 23.35 6.45 6.72
C SER A 4 22.27 5.42 6.36
N ARG A 5 21.40 5.09 7.33
CA ARG A 5 20.18 4.30 7.09
C ARG A 5 19.14 5.22 6.42
N LYS A 6 19.33 5.50 5.13
CA LYS A 6 18.32 6.14 4.31
C LYS A 6 17.39 5.03 3.79
N ALA A 7 16.08 5.17 4.01
CA ALA A 7 15.11 4.26 3.42
C ALA A 7 15.23 4.33 1.89
N ILE A 8 15.17 3.19 1.21
CA ILE A 8 15.21 3.15 -0.27
C ILE A 8 13.94 3.79 -0.84
N CYS A 9 12.81 3.65 -0.14
CA CYS A 9 11.53 4.27 -0.48
C CYS A 9 11.30 5.48 0.42
N GLU A 10 11.45 6.69 -0.15
CA GLU A 10 11.21 7.95 0.56
C GLU A 10 9.85 8.53 0.15
N ALA A 11 9.14 9.13 1.11
CA ALA A 11 7.84 9.75 0.87
C ALA A 11 7.89 10.85 -0.21
N GLU A 12 9.04 11.54 -0.35
CA GLU A 12 9.23 12.53 -1.41
C GLU A 12 9.28 11.90 -2.80
N THR A 13 10.03 10.82 -2.96
CA THR A 13 10.08 10.04 -4.20
C THR A 13 8.68 9.53 -4.57
N LEU A 14 7.92 9.04 -3.58
CA LEU A 14 6.54 8.59 -3.77
C LEU A 14 5.62 9.73 -4.26
N ARG A 15 5.73 10.94 -3.68
CA ARG A 15 5.01 12.13 -4.17
C ARG A 15 5.37 12.46 -5.63
N GLY A 16 6.62 12.29 -6.01
CA GLY A 16 7.07 12.41 -7.40
C GLY A 16 6.36 11.44 -8.32
N PHE A 17 6.28 10.15 -7.96
CA PHE A 17 5.54 9.15 -8.74
C PHE A 17 4.04 9.48 -8.82
N HIS A 18 3.42 9.92 -7.72
CA HIS A 18 2.02 10.37 -7.73
C HIS A 18 1.81 11.49 -8.74
N ALA A 19 2.74 12.45 -8.84
CA ALA A 19 2.63 13.55 -9.79
C ALA A 19 2.73 13.11 -11.26
N LEU A 20 3.44 12.01 -11.55
CA LEU A 20 3.53 11.44 -12.89
C LEU A 20 2.29 10.63 -13.28
N TYR A 21 1.65 9.97 -12.32
CA TYR A 21 0.56 9.02 -12.58
C TYR A 21 -0.84 9.64 -12.46
N LYS A 22 -1.00 10.65 -11.59
CA LYS A 22 -2.29 11.34 -11.41
C LYS A 22 -2.56 12.28 -12.58
N ARG A 23 -3.78 12.27 -13.08
CA ARG A 23 -4.29 13.23 -14.07
C ARG A 23 -4.87 14.45 -13.38
N ASN A 24 -5.52 14.24 -12.24
CA ASN A 24 -6.09 15.28 -11.39
C ASN A 24 -6.16 14.81 -9.93
N ALA A 25 -6.57 15.70 -9.02
CA ALA A 25 -6.65 15.38 -7.59
C ALA A 25 -7.69 14.30 -7.23
N GLY A 26 -8.73 14.13 -8.06
CA GLY A 26 -9.76 13.12 -7.83
C GLY A 26 -9.28 11.68 -8.02
N ASP A 27 -8.13 11.47 -8.69
CA ASP A 27 -7.56 10.14 -8.86
C ASP A 27 -7.21 9.49 -7.50
N PHE A 28 -6.88 10.26 -6.46
CA PHE A 28 -6.64 9.69 -5.12
C PHE A 28 -7.86 9.02 -4.48
N ALA A 29 -9.06 9.37 -4.93
CA ALA A 29 -10.30 8.72 -4.48
C ALA A 29 -10.76 7.62 -5.43
N ASP A 30 -10.10 7.44 -6.59
CA ASP A 30 -10.41 6.38 -7.54
C ASP A 30 -9.88 5.05 -7.01
N LEU A 31 -10.75 4.04 -6.93
CA LEU A 31 -10.42 2.69 -6.48
C LEU A 31 -9.29 2.02 -7.30
N ARG A 32 -9.05 2.46 -8.53
CA ARG A 32 -7.94 1.97 -9.37
C ARG A 32 -6.59 2.54 -8.95
N PHE A 33 -6.59 3.70 -8.29
CA PHE A 33 -5.41 4.32 -7.71
C PHE A 33 -5.24 3.92 -6.24
N SER A 34 -6.35 3.87 -5.49
CA SER A 34 -6.38 3.52 -4.08
C SER A 34 -7.31 2.33 -3.82
N PRO A 35 -6.84 1.07 -4.03
CA PRO A 35 -7.63 -0.14 -3.81
C PRO A 35 -8.20 -0.28 -2.39
N LEU A 36 -7.53 0.35 -1.42
CA LEU A 36 -8.01 0.45 -0.03
C LEU A 36 -9.39 1.12 0.07
N LEU A 37 -9.82 1.90 -0.92
CA LEU A 37 -11.14 2.55 -0.97
C LEU A 37 -12.22 1.71 -1.68
N ALA A 38 -11.88 0.56 -2.28
CA ALA A 38 -12.86 -0.29 -2.96
C ALA A 38 -13.98 -0.76 -2.00
N PRO A 39 -15.27 -0.64 -2.32
CA PRO A 39 -16.33 -0.98 -1.36
C PRO A 39 -16.41 -2.48 -1.04
N ASP A 40 -15.94 -3.34 -1.94
CA ASP A 40 -15.93 -4.78 -1.78
C ASP A 40 -14.61 -5.37 -2.32
N VAL A 41 -14.00 -6.25 -1.52
CA VAL A 41 -12.78 -7.00 -1.86
C VAL A 41 -12.93 -8.50 -1.59
N SER A 42 -14.15 -9.00 -1.36
CA SER A 42 -14.43 -10.41 -1.03
C SER A 42 -14.12 -11.41 -2.14
N ARG A 43 -13.97 -10.94 -3.39
CA ARG A 43 -13.78 -11.77 -4.58
C ARG A 43 -12.36 -11.73 -5.16
N VAL A 44 -11.40 -11.18 -4.43
CA VAL A 44 -10.00 -11.21 -4.87
C VAL A 44 -9.43 -12.62 -4.77
N ALA A 45 -8.39 -12.90 -5.55
CA ALA A 45 -7.61 -14.12 -5.38
C ALA A 45 -6.91 -14.13 -4.00
N PRO A 46 -6.53 -15.33 -3.49
CA PRO A 46 -5.65 -15.43 -2.32
C PRO A 46 -4.43 -14.50 -2.45
N ALA A 47 -4.13 -13.76 -1.39
CA ALA A 47 -3.12 -12.72 -1.41
C ALA A 47 -1.92 -13.05 -0.52
N PHE A 48 -0.74 -12.62 -0.93
CA PHE A 48 0.45 -12.56 -0.10
C PHE A 48 0.82 -11.08 0.09
N VAL A 49 0.92 -10.63 1.33
CA VAL A 49 1.26 -9.24 1.67
C VAL A 49 2.52 -9.24 2.52
N ALA A 50 3.57 -8.58 2.04
CA ALA A 50 4.81 -8.41 2.77
C ALA A 50 5.14 -6.93 2.95
N LEU A 51 5.49 -6.54 4.17
CA LEU A 51 5.78 -5.15 4.54
C LEU A 51 7.10 -5.07 5.32
N VAL A 52 7.75 -3.91 5.29
CA VAL A 52 9.01 -3.64 5.99
C VAL A 52 8.88 -2.38 6.87
N GLU A 53 9.60 -2.33 7.99
CA GLU A 53 9.45 -1.29 9.02
C GLU A 53 9.81 0.13 8.57
N PHE A 54 10.60 0.28 7.51
CA PHE A 54 11.09 1.57 7.01
C PHE A 54 10.47 1.97 5.66
N ASP A 55 9.29 1.45 5.33
CA ASP A 55 8.53 1.85 4.14
C ASP A 55 7.43 2.87 4.51
N PRO A 56 7.35 4.05 3.86
CA PRO A 56 6.25 4.99 4.07
C PRO A 56 4.85 4.42 3.76
N LEU A 57 4.76 3.31 3.00
CA LEU A 57 3.50 2.64 2.67
C LEU A 57 3.10 1.55 3.70
N LEU A 58 3.87 1.38 4.78
CA LEU A 58 3.62 0.34 5.79
C LEU A 58 2.18 0.39 6.32
N ASP A 59 1.70 1.56 6.74
CA ASP A 59 0.36 1.70 7.33
C ASP A 59 -0.75 1.39 6.33
N GLU A 60 -0.61 1.85 5.08
CA GLU A 60 -1.58 1.59 4.01
C GLU A 60 -1.60 0.10 3.63
N GLY A 61 -0.42 -0.54 3.58
CA GLY A 61 -0.28 -1.96 3.34
C GLY A 61 -0.93 -2.81 4.44
N LEU A 62 -0.74 -2.44 5.72
CA LEU A 62 -1.38 -3.08 6.86
C LEU A 62 -2.90 -2.96 6.78
N ALA A 63 -3.41 -1.75 6.52
CA ALA A 63 -4.84 -1.51 6.39
C ALA A 63 -5.46 -2.34 5.25
N TYR A 64 -4.74 -2.49 4.14
CA TYR A 64 -5.23 -3.30 3.01
C TYR A 64 -5.23 -4.80 3.34
N ALA A 65 -4.19 -5.33 3.98
CA ALA A 65 -4.16 -6.72 4.43
C ALA A 65 -5.34 -7.03 5.37
N GLN A 66 -5.57 -6.17 6.36
CA GLN A 66 -6.69 -6.30 7.30
C GLN A 66 -8.04 -6.27 6.59
N LYS A 67 -8.20 -5.39 5.60
CA LYS A 67 -9.43 -5.31 4.80
C LYS A 67 -9.69 -6.59 4.00
N LEU A 68 -8.65 -7.18 3.40
CA LEU A 68 -8.76 -8.44 2.67
C LEU A 68 -9.17 -9.59 3.61
N GLU A 69 -8.52 -9.69 4.77
CA GLU A 69 -8.85 -10.69 5.80
C GLU A 69 -10.29 -10.52 6.30
N ALA A 70 -10.71 -9.29 6.60
CA ALA A 70 -12.07 -8.98 7.04
C ALA A 70 -13.14 -9.31 5.98
N ALA A 71 -12.79 -9.25 4.69
CA ALA A 71 -13.66 -9.65 3.59
C ALA A 71 -13.67 -11.17 3.34
N GLY A 72 -12.89 -11.95 4.11
CA GLY A 72 -12.81 -13.41 4.02
C GLY A 72 -11.84 -13.93 2.95
N ALA A 73 -11.00 -13.07 2.36
CA ALA A 73 -9.98 -13.52 1.42
C ALA A 73 -8.85 -14.25 2.17
N PRO A 74 -8.30 -15.36 1.64
CA PRO A 74 -7.11 -15.97 2.23
C PRO A 74 -5.91 -15.05 2.06
N VAL A 75 -5.33 -14.60 3.19
CA VAL A 75 -4.16 -13.73 3.20
C VAL A 75 -3.01 -14.41 3.92
N THR A 76 -1.83 -14.41 3.29
CA THR A 76 -0.57 -14.70 3.96
C THR A 76 0.15 -13.39 4.21
N PHE A 77 0.25 -12.99 5.48
CA PHE A 77 0.93 -11.77 5.88
C PHE A 77 2.37 -12.06 6.36
N ARG A 78 3.33 -11.23 5.96
CA ARG A 78 4.72 -11.31 6.40
C ARG A 78 5.31 -9.94 6.72
N ASN A 79 5.77 -9.77 7.94
CA ASN A 79 6.63 -8.63 8.29
C ASN A 79 8.10 -9.01 8.01
N LEU A 80 8.83 -8.12 7.34
CA LEU A 80 10.19 -8.35 6.82
C LEU A 80 11.23 -7.43 7.46
#